data_AF-A0A6J4Q6R4-F1
#
_entry.id   AF-A0A6J4Q6R4-F1
#
_cell.length_a   1.000
_cell.length_b   1.000
_cell.length_c   1.000
_cell.angle_alpha   90.00
_cell.angle_beta   90.00
_cell.angle_gamma   90.00
#
_symmetry.space_group_name_H-M   'P 1'
#
loop_
_entity.id
_entity.type
_entity.pdbx_description
1 polymer ?
#
loop_
_entity_poly.entity_id
_entity_poly.type
_entity_poly.pdbx_seq_one_letter_code
_entity_poly.pdbx_strand_id
1 'polypeptide(L)'
;MPFVTDFAGLSIFVFFFGLDYIATVPPTVALVADRFGRLNVGAVFGWVFFSHQVGAALAAYLGGVARDSLGDYTAAFLAAGALAILAAFMASSLKRDPPPIGAEGVRA
;
A
#
# COMPACT_ATOMS: atom_id res chain seq x y z
N MET A 1 -20.43 -0.20 1.91
CA MET A 1 -19.59 -0.06 0.70
C MET A 1 -20.41 0.69 -0.32
N PRO A 2 -20.03 1.91 -0.75
CA PRO A 2 -20.89 2.76 -1.58
C PRO A 2 -21.26 2.15 -2.94
N PHE A 3 -20.43 1.25 -3.48
CA PHE A 3 -20.62 0.65 -4.81
C PHE A 3 -21.01 -0.83 -4.79
N VAL A 4 -21.06 -1.46 -3.61
CA VAL A 4 -21.32 -2.89 -3.45
C VAL A 4 -22.51 -3.07 -2.53
N THR A 5 -23.63 -3.51 -3.09
CA THR A 5 -24.94 -3.56 -2.41
C THR A 5 -25.49 -4.97 -2.24
N ASP A 6 -24.92 -5.95 -2.95
CA ASP A 6 -25.36 -7.34 -2.96
C ASP A 6 -24.26 -8.30 -2.50
N PHE A 7 -24.66 -9.54 -2.20
CA PHE A 7 -23.76 -10.56 -1.68
C PHE A 7 -22.69 -11.00 -2.68
N ALA A 8 -23.00 -11.06 -3.97
CA ALA A 8 -22.03 -11.47 -4.99
C ALA A 8 -20.95 -10.39 -5.14
N GLY A 9 -21.34 -9.11 -5.21
CA GLY A 9 -20.42 -7.99 -5.21
C GLY A 9 -19.53 -7.95 -3.95
N LEU A 10 -20.10 -8.23 -2.77
CA LEU A 10 -19.34 -8.29 -1.52
C LEU A 10 -18.33 -9.43 -1.54
N SER A 11 -18.73 -10.60 -2.05
CA SER A 11 -17.84 -11.76 -2.18
C SER A 11 -16.65 -11.43 -3.07
N ILE A 12 -16.91 -10.88 -4.26
CA ILE A 12 -15.85 -10.44 -5.20
C ILE A 12 -14.91 -9.43 -4.53
N PHE A 13 -15.46 -8.41 -3.88
CA PHE A 13 -14.67 -7.41 -3.16
C PHE A 13 -13.74 -8.06 -2.13
N VAL A 14 -14.26 -8.95 -1.28
CA VAL A 14 -13.48 -9.60 -0.23
C VAL A 14 -12.35 -10.45 -0.80
N PHE A 15 -12.58 -11.19 -1.89
CA PHE A 15 -11.51 -11.96 -2.53
C PHE A 15 -10.36 -11.08 -2.99
N PHE A 16 -10.65 -10.00 -3.74
CA PHE A 16 -9.61 -9.10 -4.23
C PHE A 16 -8.96 -8.30 -3.12
N PHE A 17 -9.74 -7.77 -2.17
CA PHE A 17 -9.22 -7.04 -1.02
C PHE A 17 -8.30 -7.94 -0.17
N GLY A 18 -8.66 -9.20 0.02
CA GLY A 18 -7.84 -10.15 0.76
C GLY A 18 -6.49 -10.42 0.09
N LEU A 19 -6.46 -10.48 -1.24
CA LEU A 19 -5.21 -10.61 -2.01
C LEU A 19 -4.35 -9.33 -1.92
N ASP A 20 -4.99 -8.16 -1.92
CA ASP A 20 -4.31 -6.85 -1.90
C ASP A 20 -3.80 -6.43 -0.52
N TYR A 21 -4.50 -6.79 0.55
CA TYR A 21 -4.32 -6.26 1.92
C TYR A 21 -2.86 -6.24 2.41
N ILE A 22 -2.04 -7.23 2.04
CA ILE A 22 -0.61 -7.34 2.43
C ILE A 22 0.32 -7.37 1.20
N ALA A 23 -0.21 -7.26 -0.02
CA ALA A 23 0.55 -7.44 -1.26
C ALA A 23 1.75 -6.50 -1.38
N THR A 24 1.66 -5.29 -0.82
CA THR A 24 2.69 -4.25 -0.93
C THR A 24 3.78 -4.34 0.13
N VAL A 25 3.58 -5.10 1.21
CA VAL A 25 4.54 -5.15 2.34
C VAL A 25 5.83 -5.86 1.94
N PRO A 26 5.83 -7.12 1.43
CA PRO A 26 7.08 -7.81 1.07
C PRO A 26 7.89 -7.08 -0.02
N PRO A 27 7.28 -6.58 -1.12
CA PRO A 27 8.02 -5.81 -2.13
C PRO A 27 8.65 -4.53 -1.58
N THR A 28 7.97 -3.83 -0.67
CA THR A 28 8.51 -2.61 -0.06
C THR A 28 9.73 -2.93 0.82
N VAL A 29 9.65 -4.01 1.61
CA VAL A 29 10.79 -4.46 2.43
C VAL A 29 11.98 -4.85 1.55
N ALA A 30 11.74 -5.56 0.44
CA ALA A 30 12.79 -5.92 -0.53
C ALA A 30 13.44 -4.68 -1.15
N LEU A 31 12.65 -3.71 -1.62
CA LEU A 31 13.16 -2.45 -2.18
C LEU A 31 14.01 -1.66 -1.17
N VAL A 32 13.60 -1.64 0.11
CA VAL A 32 14.38 -1.00 1.16
C VAL A 32 15.71 -1.72 1.38
N ALA A 33 15.70 -3.06 1.39
CA ALA A 33 16.92 -3.85 1.54
C ALA A 33 17.89 -3.65 0.38
N ASP A 34 17.38 -3.61 -0.85
CA ASP A 34 18.18 -3.42 -2.06
C ASP A 34 18.80 -2.03 -2.12
N ARG A 35 18.05 -0.98 -1.74
CA ARG A 35 18.51 0.41 -1.85
C ARG A 35 19.35 0.91 -0.68
N PHE A 36 19.04 0.48 0.54
CA PHE A 36 19.68 1.00 1.76
C PHE A 36 20.56 -0.04 2.46
N GLY A 37 20.60 -1.27 1.95
CA GLY A 37 21.34 -2.38 2.54
C GLY A 37 20.55 -3.08 3.66
N ARG A 38 20.76 -4.40 3.78
CA ARG A 38 19.99 -5.28 4.69
C ARG A 38 20.05 -4.87 6.17
N LEU A 39 21.16 -4.27 6.62
CA LEU A 39 21.34 -3.82 8.01
C LEU A 39 20.47 -2.61 8.35
N ASN A 40 20.13 -1.78 7.36
CA ASN A 40 19.36 -0.55 7.57
C ASN A 40 17.85 -0.75 7.41
N VAL A 41 17.40 -1.95 7.01
CA VAL A 41 15.98 -2.24 6.73
C VAL A 41 15.09 -1.89 7.91
N GLY A 42 15.48 -2.27 9.14
CA GLY A 42 14.68 -1.99 10.33
C GLY A 42 14.44 -0.48 10.54
N ALA A 43 15.48 0.34 10.42
CA ALA A 43 15.37 1.78 10.61
C ALA A 43 14.56 2.46 9.49
N VAL A 44 14.85 2.13 8.23
CA VAL A 44 14.17 2.76 7.08
C VAL A 44 12.73 2.29 6.97
N PHE A 45 12.46 0.99 7.11
CA PHE A 45 11.10 0.46 7.11
C PHE A 45 10.30 0.96 8.31
N GLY A 46 10.93 1.21 9.46
CA GLY A 46 10.30 1.87 10.60
C GLY A 46 9.72 3.24 10.25
N TRP A 47 10.45 4.07 9.50
CA TRP A 47 9.95 5.34 9.00
C TRP A 47 8.85 5.21 7.95
N VAL A 48 8.95 4.21 7.06
CA VAL A 48 7.88 3.88 6.10
C VAL A 48 6.60 3.50 6.84
N PHE A 49 6.71 2.62 7.84
CA PHE A 49 5.58 2.19 8.66
C PHE A 49 4.98 3.33 9.47
N PHE A 50 5.82 4.18 10.09
CA PHE A 50 5.36 5.38 10.77
C PHE A 50 4.53 6.29 9.85
N SER A 51 5.04 6.53 8.63
CA SER A 51 4.33 7.33 7.62
C SER A 51 2.99 6.69 7.23
N HIS A 52 2.94 5.35 7.11
CA HIS A 52 1.71 4.61 6.88
C HIS A 52 0.71 4.81 8.02
N GLN A 53 1.14 4.75 9.28
CA GLN A 53 0.27 4.95 10.43
C GLN A 53 -0.29 6.37 10.51
N VAL A 54 0.51 7.39 10.17
CA VAL A 54 0.01 8.77 10.04
C VAL A 54 -1.06 8.87 8.96
N GLY A 55 -0.82 8.25 7.80
CA GLY A 55 -1.80 8.18 6.72
C GLY A 55 -3.08 7.44 7.13
N ALA A 56 -2.96 6.32 7.84
CA ALA A 56 -4.09 5.55 8.35
C ALA A 56 -4.92 6.34 9.35
N ALA A 57 -4.28 7.07 10.27
CA ALA A 57 -4.95 7.95 11.21
C ALA A 57 -5.72 9.07 10.50
N LEU A 58 -5.09 9.73 9.50
CA LEU A 58 -5.73 10.76 8.68
C LEU A 58 -6.92 10.19 7.89
N ALA A 59 -6.76 9.03 7.25
CA ALA A 59 -7.82 8.39 6.48
C ALA A 59 -9.00 7.96 7.36
N ALA A 60 -8.73 7.42 8.56
CA ALA A 60 -9.77 7.05 9.52
C ALA A 60 -10.54 8.29 10.00
N TYR A 61 -9.83 9.37 10.37
CA TYR A 61 -10.44 10.62 10.82
C TYR A 61 -11.28 11.27 9.71
N LEU A 62 -10.68 11.47 8.54
CA LEU A 62 -11.37 12.10 7.40
C LEU A 62 -12.51 11.24 6.86
N GLY A 63 -12.39 9.91 6.94
CA GLY A 63 -13.48 8.98 6.61
C GLY A 63 -14.67 9.14 7.55
N GLY A 64 -14.42 9.33 8.85
CA GLY A 64 -15.46 9.67 9.83
C GLY A 64 -16.12 11.02 9.53
N VAL A 65 -15.30 12.06 9.30
CA VAL A 65 -15.81 13.40 8.93
C VAL A 65 -16.66 13.35 7.65
N ALA A 66 -16.23 12.60 6.63
CA ALA A 66 -17.00 12.41 5.41
C ALA A 66 -18.35 11.73 5.70
N ARG A 67 -18.37 10.71 6.56
CA ARG A 67 -19.61 10.02 6.94
C ARG A 67 -20.59 10.90 7.69
N ASP A 68 -20.08 11.72 8.61
CA ASP A 68 -20.89 12.61 9.45
C ASP A 68 -21.45 13.79 8.65
N SER A 69 -20.66 14.32 7.70
CA SER A 69 -21.05 15.50 6.92
C SER A 69 -21.87 15.17 5.66
N LEU A 70 -21.54 14.08 4.96
CA LEU A 70 -22.15 13.72 3.66
C LEU A 70 -23.20 12.61 3.78
N GLY A 71 -23.27 11.93 4.93
CA GLY A 71 -24.24 10.85 5.14
C GLY A 71 -23.85 9.51 4.52
N ASP A 72 -22.71 9.43 3.83
CA ASP A 72 -22.19 8.20 3.22
C ASP A 72 -20.65 8.15 3.21
N TYR A 73 -20.08 7.10 2.60
CA TYR A 73 -18.63 6.94 2.45
C TYR A 73 -18.14 7.13 1.01
N THR A 74 -19.00 7.63 0.10
CA THR A 74 -18.70 7.69 -1.33
C THR A 74 -17.45 8.53 -1.59
N ALA A 75 -17.40 9.73 -1.02
CA ALA A 75 -16.25 10.62 -1.15
C ALA A 75 -14.95 10.00 -0.57
N ALA A 76 -15.04 9.34 0.59
CA ALA A 76 -13.89 8.69 1.23
C ALA A 76 -13.31 7.56 0.36
N PHE A 77 -14.16 6.73 -0.25
CA PHE A 77 -13.73 5.65 -1.14
C PHE A 77 -13.12 6.19 -2.44
N LEU A 78 -13.71 7.23 -3.05
CA LEU A 78 -13.16 7.85 -4.25
C LEU A 78 -11.79 8.50 -3.98
N ALA A 79 -11.65 9.20 -2.85
CA ALA A 79 -10.37 9.77 -2.44
C ALA A 79 -9.30 8.71 -2.19
N ALA A 80 -9.66 7.61 -1.50
CA ALA A 80 -8.75 6.48 -1.30
C ALA A 80 -8.33 5.84 -2.64
N GLY A 81 -9.26 5.66 -3.58
CA GLY A 81 -8.96 5.17 -4.93
C GLY A 81 -8.01 6.10 -5.71
N ALA A 82 -8.24 7.41 -5.65
CA ALA A 82 -7.35 8.39 -6.29
C ALA A 82 -5.93 8.38 -5.69
N LEU A 83 -5.83 8.29 -4.36
CA LEU A 83 -4.54 8.16 -3.67
C LEU A 83 -3.83 6.84 -4.03
N ALA A 84 -4.56 5.73 -4.15
CA ALA A 84 -4.00 4.44 -4.55
C ALA A 84 -3.43 4.49 -5.98
N ILE A 85 -4.16 5.11 -6.92
CA ILE A 85 -3.68 5.33 -8.29
C ILE A 85 -2.41 6.20 -8.28
N LEU A 86 -2.40 7.30 -7.53
CA LEU A 86 -1.23 8.15 -7.40
C LEU A 86 -0.03 7.38 -6.81
N ALA A 87 -0.25 6.57 -5.78
CA ALA A 87 0.76 5.71 -5.18
C ALA A 87 1.31 4.68 -6.18
N ALA A 88 0.45 4.08 -7.02
CA ALA A 88 0.87 3.16 -8.07
C ALA A 88 1.78 3.85 -9.11
N PHE A 89 1.46 5.09 -9.50
CA PHE A 89 2.33 5.89 -10.38
C PHE A 89 3.67 6.26 -9.72
N MET A 90 3.65 6.64 -8.45
CA MET A 90 4.89 6.92 -7.71
C MET A 90 5.75 5.66 -7.60
N ALA A 91 5.15 4.51 -7.28
CA ALA A 91 5.85 3.24 -7.18
C ALA A 91 6.42 2.77 -8.53
N SER A 92 5.69 2.95 -9.64
CA SER A 92 6.17 2.57 -10.97
C SER A 92 7.32 3.45 -11.49
N SER A 93 7.46 4.66 -10.95
CA SER A 93 8.59 5.55 -11.26
C SER A 93 9.91 5.17 -10.57
N LEU A 94 9.88 4.24 -9.61
CA LEU A 94 11.08 3.77 -8.90
C LEU A 94 11.96 2.95 -9.84
N LYS A 95 13.20 3.42 -10.04
CA LYS A 95 14.24 2.67 -10.74
C LYS A 95 14.63 1.44 -9.92
N ARG A 96 14.70 0.29 -10.57
CA ARG A 96 15.30 -0.94 -10.03
C ARG A 96 16.78 -0.91 -10.33
N ASP A 97 17.62 -0.91 -9.30
CA ASP A 97 19.06 -1.06 -9.50
C ASP A 97 19.34 -2.52 -9.86
N PRO A 98 20.18 -2.80 -10.88
CA PRO A 98 20.51 -4.17 -11.23
C PRO A 98 21.18 -4.86 -10.04
N PRO A 99 20.87 -6.15 -9.78
CA PRO A 99 21.53 -6.89 -8.71
C PRO A 99 23.07 -6.87 -8.93
N PRO A 100 23.89 -6.81 -7.86
CA PRO A 100 25.33 -6.75 -7.99
C PRO A 100 25.84 -7.90 -8.88
N ILE A 101 26.65 -7.57 -9.89
CA ILE A 101 27.30 -8.55 -10.77
C ILE A 101 28.17 -9.47 -9.88
N GLY A 102 27.74 -10.72 -9.70
CA GLY A 102 28.43 -11.72 -8.86
C GLY A 102 27.52 -12.68 -8.06
N ALA A 103 26.22 -12.44 -8.00
CA ALA A 103 25.29 -13.30 -7.24
C ALA A 103 24.98 -14.67 -7.88
N GLU A 104 25.39 -14.92 -9.13
CA GLU A 104 25.22 -16.22 -9.79
C GLU A 104 26.23 -17.29 -9.34
N GLY A 105 27.35 -16.90 -8.70
CA GLY A 105 28.43 -17.82 -8.33
C GLY A 105 28.28 -18.56 -6.98
N VAL A 106 27.23 -18.27 -6.21
CA VAL A 106 27.05 -18.81 -4.83
C VAL A 106 26.00 -19.93 -4.77
N ARG A 107 25.42 -20.32 -5.91
CA ARG A 107 24.39 -21.38 -6.01
C ARG A 107 24.83 -22.62 -6.80
N ALA A 108 26.14 -22.94 -6.79
CA ALA A 108 26.69 -24.17 -7.36
C ALA A 108 27.34 -25.03 -6.28
#